data_AF-A0A3D2RUD5-F1
#
_entry.id   AF-A0A3D2RUD5-F1
#
_cell.length_a   1.000
_cell.length_b   1.000
_cell.length_c   1.000
_cell.angle_alpha   90.00
_cell.angle_beta   90.00
_cell.angle_gamma   90.00
#
_symmetry.space_group_name_H-M   'P 1'
#
loop_
_entity.id
_entity.type
_entity.pdbx_description
1 polymer ?
#
loop_
_entity_poly.entity_id
_entity_poly.type
_entity_poly.pdbx_seq_one_letter_code
_entity_poly.pdbx_strand_id
1 'polypeptide(L)'
;DGLLEIVGQPFGDAPTKNVQIYEENQLVHTIPLNFKPLQVSDADQDGLIEILGNDGNRIFLIESSRPNGYPEKIIWESEIIEIAQVADLNGDGPQEIVGANNYSGLILIWSKNESGFFDQVATIQNETDGVNAIQDFAIADFDANGRVEIIISDSDGDLLVYELLDEFNFRQKWHIKMDIEDAYQLAVGDLTGDGTPEFVVGGEVNEPYLPSIASRWKFQVFTATLGNYRPIWSQEILPYRRNGNSLTISNVDGDMDNELVIIANPGLYIFDQDGDSIWYHSVAQTPQVITGDIDHNGLNEIYVNSQSGLIAFEFTTIASKSSNPSLKPVPIGTPPKMISADFIGFDQVAVIFDTHMGDSMSDVQNYSLHTQESPKGIKPRTIIRDQMDRRAILTFPAGTFMPEVTYEIHISKIKDLDHDWIDPKHAKQVFTVPPTPDPIKNLDQVIVYPNPIRSNEFHKGVIVFDFVPSGATIEIYNVKGELVDNLQVEPSDDGRKEWYLLSGGRSDIAGGIYVYSIQFMNSRKTGKLAIIK
;
A
#
# COMPACT_ATOMS: atom_id res chain seq x y z
N ASP A 1 19.32 -7.38 -8.09
CA ASP A 1 19.69 -8.82 -8.05
C ASP A 1 19.03 -9.63 -9.19
N GLY A 2 18.63 -8.96 -10.27
CA GLY A 2 17.85 -9.54 -11.36
C GLY A 2 16.33 -9.38 -11.18
N LEU A 3 15.86 -9.01 -9.98
CA LEU A 3 14.48 -8.65 -9.73
C LEU A 3 14.23 -7.18 -10.11
N LEU A 4 12.98 -6.89 -10.49
CA LEU A 4 12.53 -5.53 -10.78
C LEU A 4 12.19 -4.79 -9.49
N GLU A 5 12.51 -3.50 -9.47
CA GLU A 5 12.19 -2.59 -8.37
C GLU A 5 11.19 -1.53 -8.84
N ILE A 6 10.30 -1.11 -7.95
CA ILE A 6 9.34 -0.05 -8.19
C ILE A 6 9.86 1.24 -7.57
N VAL A 7 10.03 2.27 -8.41
CA VAL A 7 10.46 3.61 -7.99
C VAL A 7 9.23 4.52 -7.93
N GLY A 8 8.95 5.09 -6.76
CA GLY A 8 7.76 5.91 -6.54
C GLY A 8 8.00 7.09 -5.61
N GLN A 9 7.17 8.12 -5.72
CA GLN A 9 7.14 9.23 -4.79
C GLN A 9 5.86 9.17 -3.95
N PRO A 10 5.94 9.22 -2.61
CA PRO A 10 4.75 9.26 -1.75
C PRO A 10 3.87 10.48 -2.04
N PHE A 11 2.55 10.25 -2.16
CA PHE A 11 1.54 11.29 -2.29
C PHE A 11 0.92 11.66 -0.93
N GLY A 12 0.34 12.86 -0.83
CA GLY A 12 -0.47 13.29 0.33
C GLY A 12 0.34 13.73 1.56
N ASP A 13 -0.15 13.34 2.75
CA ASP A 13 0.38 13.69 4.08
C ASP A 13 1.53 12.79 4.55
N ALA A 14 2.23 12.14 3.60
CA ALA A 14 3.34 11.26 3.91
C ALA A 14 4.44 12.00 4.73
N PRO A 15 5.07 11.34 5.73
CA PRO A 15 6.08 11.96 6.57
C PRO A 15 7.28 12.51 5.79
N THR A 16 7.60 11.87 4.66
CA THR A 16 8.58 12.33 3.68
C THR A 16 7.98 12.21 2.27
N LYS A 17 8.35 13.14 1.38
CA LYS A 17 8.00 13.10 -0.06
C LYS A 17 9.20 12.69 -0.93
N ASN A 18 10.18 12.08 -0.28
CA ASN A 18 11.38 11.61 -0.94
C ASN A 18 11.06 10.39 -1.81
N VAL A 19 11.82 10.19 -2.88
CA VAL A 19 11.66 9.03 -3.74
C VAL A 19 12.00 7.75 -2.97
N GLN A 20 11.11 6.77 -3.08
CA GLN A 20 11.14 5.49 -2.42
C GLN A 20 11.29 4.38 -3.47
N ILE A 21 12.12 3.39 -3.15
CA ILE A 21 12.39 2.25 -4.01
C ILE A 21 11.93 1.00 -3.28
N TYR A 22 11.12 0.21 -3.96
CA TYR A 22 10.49 -0.99 -3.44
C TYR A 22 10.94 -2.22 -4.22
N GLU A 23 11.31 -3.27 -3.51
CA GLU A 23 11.64 -4.58 -4.07
C GLU A 23 10.74 -5.60 -3.37
N GLU A 24 10.07 -6.46 -4.12
CA GLU A 24 9.05 -7.39 -3.58
C GLU A 24 8.06 -6.70 -2.62
N ASN A 25 7.69 -5.45 -2.93
CA ASN A 25 6.80 -4.59 -2.14
C ASN A 25 7.32 -4.20 -0.75
N GLN A 26 8.62 -4.35 -0.50
CA GLN A 26 9.29 -3.82 0.68
C GLN A 26 10.09 -2.57 0.34
N LEU A 27 9.98 -1.53 1.16
CA LEU A 27 10.83 -0.35 1.03
C LEU A 27 12.29 -0.74 1.30
N VAL A 28 13.10 -0.78 0.24
CA VAL A 28 14.53 -1.13 0.31
C VAL A 28 15.42 0.11 0.36
N HIS A 29 14.96 1.23 -0.21
CA HIS A 29 15.71 2.47 -0.20
C HIS A 29 14.83 3.72 -0.23
N THR A 30 15.36 4.82 0.29
CA THR A 30 14.78 6.15 0.14
C THR A 30 15.88 7.10 -0.30
N ILE A 31 15.77 7.62 -1.53
CA ILE A 31 16.70 8.61 -2.05
C ILE A 31 16.54 9.89 -1.23
N PRO A 32 17.61 10.53 -0.75
CA PRO A 32 17.52 11.74 0.09
C PRO A 32 17.13 13.01 -0.69
N LEU A 33 16.36 12.87 -1.78
CA LEU A 33 15.88 13.94 -2.64
C LEU A 33 14.36 13.80 -2.85
N ASN A 34 13.70 14.95 -2.94
CA ASN A 34 12.26 15.06 -3.19
C ASN A 34 12.05 15.46 -4.65
N PHE A 35 11.62 14.51 -5.48
CA PHE A 35 11.34 14.72 -6.90
C PHE A 35 10.32 13.69 -7.40
N LYS A 36 9.64 14.00 -8.51
CA LYS A 36 8.82 13.06 -9.25
C LYS A 36 9.74 12.23 -10.17
N PRO A 37 9.83 10.90 -10.02
CA PRO A 37 10.49 10.06 -11.02
C PRO A 37 9.68 10.09 -12.31
N LEU A 38 10.35 10.27 -13.44
CA LEU A 38 9.76 10.30 -14.78
C LEU A 38 10.05 9.01 -15.54
N GLN A 39 11.30 8.56 -15.49
CA GLN A 39 11.77 7.36 -16.18
C GLN A 39 12.94 6.74 -15.42
N VAL A 40 13.07 5.41 -15.51
CA VAL A 40 14.21 4.65 -14.99
C VAL A 40 14.85 3.92 -16.18
N SER A 41 16.15 4.10 -16.38
CA SER A 41 16.91 3.44 -17.45
C SER A 41 18.42 3.48 -17.17
N ASP A 42 19.18 2.61 -17.83
CA ASP A 42 20.63 2.75 -18.01
C ASP A 42 20.84 3.70 -19.19
N ALA A 43 20.74 5.00 -18.91
CA ALA A 43 20.64 6.05 -19.90
C ALA A 43 21.97 6.31 -20.60
N ASP A 44 23.09 5.98 -19.97
CA ASP A 44 24.41 6.23 -20.53
C ASP A 44 25.18 4.95 -20.89
N GLN A 45 24.51 3.81 -20.74
CA GLN A 45 24.90 2.46 -21.11
C GLN A 45 26.16 1.95 -20.39
N ASP A 46 26.39 2.41 -19.17
CA ASP A 46 27.54 2.02 -18.36
C ASP A 46 27.24 0.86 -17.38
N GLY A 47 25.99 0.40 -17.34
CA GLY A 47 25.51 -0.68 -16.48
C GLY A 47 25.12 -0.24 -15.07
N LEU A 48 25.11 1.07 -14.81
CA LEU A 48 24.50 1.70 -13.64
C LEU A 48 23.10 2.19 -14.03
N ILE A 49 22.23 2.34 -13.02
CA ILE A 49 20.84 2.74 -13.28
C ILE A 49 20.70 4.22 -12.97
N GLU A 50 20.03 4.92 -13.88
CA GLU A 50 19.64 6.30 -13.73
C GLU A 50 18.14 6.45 -13.51
N ILE A 51 17.78 7.55 -12.85
CA ILE A 51 16.41 8.02 -12.77
C ILE A 51 16.36 9.43 -13.36
N LEU A 52 15.52 9.64 -14.37
CA LEU A 52 15.13 10.96 -14.81
C LEU A 52 14.11 11.53 -13.82
N GLY A 53 14.44 12.66 -13.19
CA GLY A 53 13.66 13.25 -12.11
C GLY A 53 13.25 14.69 -12.38
N ASN A 54 12.12 15.10 -11.81
CA ASN A 54 11.65 16.49 -11.81
C ASN A 54 11.31 16.95 -10.38
N ASP A 55 12.04 17.94 -9.87
CA ASP A 55 11.84 18.50 -8.51
C ASP A 55 10.90 19.72 -8.46
N GLY A 56 10.34 20.11 -9.61
CA GLY A 56 9.48 21.28 -9.82
C GLY A 56 10.23 22.55 -10.20
N ASN A 57 11.55 22.61 -10.04
CA ASN A 57 12.40 23.70 -10.52
C ASN A 57 13.24 23.30 -11.73
N ARG A 58 13.58 22.00 -11.83
CA ARG A 58 14.45 21.47 -12.87
C ARG A 58 14.18 20.01 -13.14
N ILE A 59 14.58 19.58 -14.33
CA ILE A 59 14.71 18.17 -14.70
C ILE A 59 16.18 17.78 -14.57
N PHE A 60 16.45 16.59 -14.05
CA PHE A 60 17.81 16.08 -13.87
C PHE A 60 17.87 14.56 -14.05
N LEU A 61 19.08 14.08 -14.34
CA LEU A 61 19.40 12.66 -14.41
C LEU A 61 20.29 12.33 -13.20
N ILE A 62 19.82 11.42 -12.33
CA ILE A 62 20.56 10.93 -11.17
C ILE A 62 20.97 9.48 -11.39
N GLU A 63 22.26 9.20 -11.19
CA GLU A 63 22.95 7.94 -11.49
C GLU A 63 23.40 7.24 -10.20
N SER A 64 23.51 5.92 -10.24
CA SER A 64 24.18 5.16 -9.19
C SER A 64 25.71 5.18 -9.34
N SER A 65 26.45 5.43 -8.26
CA SER A 65 27.93 5.48 -8.33
C SER A 65 28.61 4.11 -8.34
N ARG A 66 27.85 3.00 -8.26
CA ARG A 66 28.38 1.63 -8.19
C ARG A 66 27.35 0.60 -8.63
N PRO A 67 27.77 -0.56 -9.15
CA PRO A 67 26.84 -1.64 -9.50
C PRO A 67 26.04 -2.11 -8.27
N ASN A 68 24.75 -2.39 -8.47
CA ASN A 68 23.77 -2.71 -7.40
C ASN A 68 23.68 -1.64 -6.29
N GLY A 69 24.01 -0.39 -6.62
CA GLY A 69 23.72 0.78 -5.79
C GLY A 69 22.37 1.39 -6.13
N TYR A 70 22.01 2.42 -5.36
CA TYR A 70 20.86 3.27 -5.66
C TYR A 70 21.33 4.62 -6.18
N PRO A 71 20.58 5.32 -7.04
CA PRO A 71 21.00 6.60 -7.59
C PRO A 71 21.26 7.67 -6.52
N GLU A 72 22.47 8.22 -6.50
CA GLU A 72 22.88 9.24 -5.52
C GLU A 72 23.60 10.45 -6.12
N LYS A 73 23.98 10.41 -7.40
CA LYS A 73 24.80 11.44 -8.04
C LYS A 73 24.10 12.02 -9.27
N ILE A 74 23.80 13.32 -9.24
CA ILE A 74 23.27 14.03 -10.41
C ILE A 74 24.38 14.17 -11.45
N ILE A 75 24.13 13.70 -12.67
CA ILE A 75 25.09 13.74 -13.80
C ILE A 75 24.68 14.72 -14.90
N TRP A 76 23.41 15.12 -14.93
CA TRP A 76 22.89 16.14 -15.83
C TRP A 76 21.69 16.84 -15.20
N GLU A 77 21.50 18.12 -15.51
CA GLU A 77 20.34 18.90 -15.09
C GLU A 77 20.03 20.05 -16.05
N SER A 78 18.75 20.45 -16.10
CA SER A 78 18.26 21.55 -16.91
C SER A 78 17.10 22.27 -16.19
N GLU A 79 17.24 23.59 -16.04
CA GLU A 79 16.23 24.47 -15.43
C GLU A 79 15.28 25.09 -16.48
N ILE A 80 15.47 24.78 -17.77
CA ILE A 80 14.79 25.47 -18.88
C ILE A 80 13.74 24.60 -19.58
N ILE A 81 13.54 23.36 -19.15
CA ILE A 81 12.56 22.43 -19.72
C ILE A 81 11.55 22.00 -18.65
N GLU A 82 10.30 21.72 -19.07
CA GLU A 82 9.23 21.32 -18.14
C GLU A 82 8.89 19.82 -18.18
N ILE A 83 9.16 19.16 -19.31
CA ILE A 83 8.95 17.73 -19.54
C ILE A 83 10.16 17.15 -20.28
N ALA A 84 10.45 15.88 -20.03
CA ALA A 84 11.55 15.17 -20.69
C ALA A 84 11.35 13.65 -20.70
N GLN A 85 12.02 13.00 -21.65
CA GLN A 85 12.16 11.55 -21.77
C GLN A 85 13.60 11.22 -22.17
N VAL A 86 14.07 10.01 -21.86
CA VAL A 86 15.35 9.49 -22.37
C VAL A 86 15.13 8.31 -23.31
N ALA A 87 15.83 8.30 -24.44
CA ALA A 87 15.75 7.24 -25.45
C ALA A 87 16.99 7.26 -26.35
N ASP A 88 17.42 6.08 -26.81
CA ASP A 88 18.46 5.95 -27.84
C ASP A 88 17.87 6.38 -29.19
N LEU A 89 18.18 7.60 -29.64
CA LEU A 89 17.58 8.16 -30.86
C LEU A 89 18.35 7.72 -32.10
N ASN A 90 19.68 7.65 -32.00
CA ASN A 90 20.57 7.43 -33.13
C ASN A 90 21.04 5.96 -33.27
N GLY A 91 20.70 5.10 -32.32
CA GLY A 91 21.02 3.68 -32.30
C GLY A 91 22.47 3.37 -31.89
N ASP A 92 23.15 4.30 -31.22
CA ASP A 92 24.55 4.12 -30.80
C ASP A 92 24.70 3.49 -29.40
N GLY A 93 23.60 3.34 -28.66
CA GLY A 93 23.53 2.67 -27.37
C GLY A 93 23.20 3.62 -26.20
N PRO A 94 24.05 4.63 -25.91
CA PRO A 94 23.69 5.73 -25.03
C PRO A 94 22.36 6.39 -25.41
N GLN A 95 21.57 6.76 -24.41
CA GLN A 95 20.30 7.43 -24.61
C GLN A 95 20.47 8.95 -24.64
N GLU A 96 19.79 9.59 -25.59
CA GLU A 96 19.62 11.03 -25.60
C GLU A 96 18.51 11.47 -24.64
N ILE A 97 18.66 12.70 -24.14
CA ILE A 97 17.62 13.38 -23.38
C ILE A 97 16.85 14.30 -24.32
N VAL A 98 15.54 14.09 -24.44
CA VAL A 98 14.62 14.95 -25.20
C VAL A 98 13.79 15.73 -24.21
N GLY A 99 13.74 17.06 -24.33
CA GLY A 99 12.96 17.91 -23.44
C GLY A 99 12.27 19.08 -24.12
N ALA A 100 11.11 19.50 -23.60
CA ALA A 100 10.38 20.66 -24.10
C ALA A 100 10.67 21.90 -23.26
N ASN A 101 10.96 23.01 -23.93
CA ASN A 101 10.94 24.34 -23.36
C ASN A 101 9.70 25.09 -23.89
N ASN A 102 8.59 25.00 -23.16
CA ASN A 102 7.31 25.59 -23.58
C ASN A 102 7.32 27.12 -23.55
N TYR A 103 8.27 27.75 -22.82
CA TYR A 103 8.46 29.19 -22.91
C TYR A 103 8.96 29.64 -24.30
N SER A 104 9.83 28.84 -24.91
CA SER A 104 10.39 29.11 -26.24
C SER A 104 9.67 28.38 -27.39
N GLY A 105 8.86 27.37 -27.08
CA GLY A 105 8.24 26.48 -28.07
C GLY A 105 9.24 25.54 -28.76
N LEU A 106 10.39 25.28 -28.12
CA LEU A 106 11.47 24.46 -28.66
C LEU A 106 11.54 23.11 -27.96
N ILE A 107 11.86 22.08 -28.74
CA ILE A 107 12.32 20.79 -28.25
C ILE A 107 13.84 20.81 -28.31
N LEU A 108 14.46 20.45 -27.21
CA LEU A 108 15.91 20.45 -27.03
C LEU A 108 16.37 19.02 -26.83
N ILE A 109 17.46 18.65 -27.48
CA ILE A 109 18.02 17.30 -27.44
C ILE A 109 19.45 17.38 -26.94
N TRP A 110 19.77 16.57 -25.93
CA TRP A 110 21.12 16.43 -25.39
C TRP A 110 21.65 15.02 -25.60
N SER A 111 22.90 14.90 -26.01
CA SER A 111 23.61 13.63 -26.15
C SER A 111 24.92 13.67 -25.36
N LYS A 112 25.37 12.49 -24.91
CA LYS A 112 26.59 12.34 -24.12
C LYS A 112 27.82 12.43 -25.02
N ASN A 113 28.74 13.34 -24.68
CA ASN A 113 30.00 13.50 -25.38
C ASN A 113 31.07 12.50 -24.89
N GLU A 114 32.20 12.43 -25.60
CA GLU A 114 33.34 11.54 -25.25
C GLU A 114 33.92 11.78 -23.84
N SER A 115 33.67 12.96 -23.25
CA SER A 115 34.12 13.30 -21.90
C SER A 115 33.09 12.92 -20.82
N GLY A 116 31.96 12.35 -21.20
CA GLY A 116 30.87 11.91 -20.32
C GLY A 116 29.90 13.01 -19.90
N PHE A 117 29.94 14.19 -20.53
CA PHE A 117 28.98 15.26 -20.28
C PHE A 117 27.91 15.29 -21.37
N PHE A 118 26.70 15.71 -21.01
CA PHE A 118 25.60 15.87 -21.96
C PHE A 118 25.61 17.28 -22.56
N ASP A 119 25.84 17.36 -23.87
CA ASP A 119 25.81 18.60 -24.64
C ASP A 119 24.51 18.71 -25.44
N GLN A 120 23.99 19.92 -25.61
CA GLN A 120 22.82 20.13 -26.48
C GLN A 120 23.25 19.96 -27.94
N VAL A 121 22.74 18.94 -28.61
CA VAL A 121 23.14 18.55 -29.97
C VAL A 121 22.13 18.97 -31.04
N ALA A 122 20.86 19.14 -30.68
CA ALA A 122 19.83 19.55 -31.63
C ALA A 122 18.71 20.38 -30.99
N THR A 123 17.93 20.99 -31.87
CA THR A 123 16.73 21.74 -31.54
C THR A 123 15.70 21.54 -32.63
N ILE A 124 14.47 21.22 -32.23
CA ILE A 124 13.32 21.11 -33.12
C ILE A 124 12.34 22.23 -32.74
N GLN A 125 11.81 22.90 -33.76
CA GLN A 125 10.80 23.94 -33.59
C GLN A 125 9.46 23.42 -34.11
N ASN A 126 8.40 23.58 -33.30
CA ASN A 126 7.04 23.39 -33.79
C ASN A 126 6.62 24.61 -34.63
N GLU A 127 6.42 24.40 -35.93
CA GLU A 127 6.05 25.44 -36.90
C GLU A 127 4.52 25.56 -37.12
N THR A 128 3.69 24.82 -36.37
CA THR A 128 2.23 24.95 -36.47
C THR A 128 1.75 26.29 -35.91
N ASP A 129 0.62 26.75 -36.45
CA ASP A 129 -0.06 27.95 -35.96
C ASP A 129 -0.81 27.60 -34.66
N GLY A 130 -0.64 28.38 -33.59
CA GLY A 130 -1.43 28.19 -32.38
C GLY A 130 -0.63 28.27 -31.08
N VAL A 131 -1.06 27.50 -30.09
CA VAL A 131 -0.41 27.37 -28.78
C VAL A 131 0.41 26.09 -28.74
N ASN A 132 1.69 26.23 -29.08
CA ASN A 132 2.61 25.10 -29.27
C ASN A 132 3.25 24.62 -27.95
N ALA A 133 2.52 24.70 -26.84
CA ALA A 133 2.97 24.17 -25.55
C ALA A 133 2.84 22.64 -25.57
N ILE A 134 3.98 21.97 -25.60
CA ILE A 134 4.10 20.51 -25.64
C ILE A 134 3.65 19.92 -24.32
N GLN A 135 2.78 18.92 -24.39
CA GLN A 135 2.20 18.26 -23.23
C GLN A 135 2.83 16.90 -22.93
N ASP A 136 3.24 16.16 -23.96
CA ASP A 136 3.84 14.85 -23.80
C ASP A 136 4.73 14.48 -25.00
N PHE A 137 5.53 13.42 -24.82
CA PHE A 137 6.39 12.83 -25.87
C PHE A 137 6.10 11.34 -26.03
N ALA A 138 6.26 10.82 -27.24
CA ALA A 138 6.49 9.40 -27.46
C ALA A 138 7.64 9.21 -28.47
N ILE A 139 8.52 8.25 -28.19
CA ILE A 139 9.76 8.04 -28.95
C ILE A 139 9.89 6.54 -29.27
N ALA A 140 9.90 6.20 -30.56
CA ALA A 140 10.04 4.83 -31.06
C ALA A 140 10.27 4.83 -32.59
N ASP A 141 10.58 3.68 -33.17
CA ASP A 141 10.49 3.44 -34.62
C ASP A 141 9.04 3.03 -34.97
N PHE A 142 8.16 4.01 -35.21
CA PHE A 142 6.71 3.77 -35.29
C PHE A 142 6.27 3.16 -36.61
N ASP A 143 7.10 3.21 -37.66
CA ASP A 143 6.80 2.55 -38.94
C ASP A 143 7.77 1.41 -39.29
N ALA A 144 8.50 0.92 -38.29
CA ALA A 144 9.42 -0.22 -38.37
C ALA A 144 10.44 -0.09 -39.51
N ASN A 145 10.92 1.13 -39.77
CA ASN A 145 11.85 1.42 -40.86
C ASN A 145 13.33 1.42 -40.44
N GLY A 146 13.58 1.26 -39.14
CA GLY A 146 14.89 1.29 -38.50
C GLY A 146 15.37 2.69 -38.11
N ARG A 147 14.51 3.72 -38.18
CA ARG A 147 14.81 5.09 -37.72
C ARG A 147 13.82 5.49 -36.65
N VAL A 148 14.33 6.10 -35.59
CA VAL A 148 13.50 6.59 -34.50
C VAL A 148 12.75 7.86 -34.93
N GLU A 149 11.48 7.93 -34.56
CA GLU A 149 10.70 9.15 -34.58
C GLU A 149 10.36 9.66 -33.17
N ILE A 150 10.12 10.96 -33.09
CA ILE A 150 9.61 11.68 -31.92
C ILE A 150 8.22 12.19 -32.27
N ILE A 151 7.23 11.75 -31.51
CA ILE A 151 5.86 12.26 -31.55
C ILE A 151 5.70 13.29 -30.45
N ILE A 152 5.12 14.43 -30.80
CA ILE A 152 4.71 15.45 -29.85
C ILE A 152 3.24 15.77 -30.01
N SER A 153 2.60 16.06 -28.89
CA SER A 153 1.28 16.68 -28.82
C SER A 153 1.40 18.05 -28.15
N ASP A 154 0.71 19.04 -28.70
CA ASP A 154 0.61 20.37 -28.07
C ASP A 154 -0.77 20.64 -27.46
N SER A 155 -0.88 21.79 -26.80
CA SER A 155 -2.05 22.15 -25.98
C SER A 155 -3.32 22.41 -26.79
N ASP A 156 -3.21 22.77 -28.07
CA ASP A 156 -4.38 23.05 -28.90
C ASP A 156 -4.68 21.94 -29.93
N GLY A 157 -3.97 20.81 -29.83
CA GLY A 157 -4.34 19.55 -30.47
C GLY A 157 -3.60 19.23 -31.76
N ASP A 158 -2.50 19.93 -32.07
CA ASP A 158 -1.59 19.46 -33.10
C ASP A 158 -0.78 18.26 -32.60
N LEU A 159 -0.74 17.24 -33.45
CA LEU A 159 0.08 16.06 -33.29
C LEU A 159 1.11 16.06 -34.41
N LEU A 160 2.40 16.07 -34.06
CA LEU A 160 3.50 16.13 -35.01
C LEU A 160 4.44 14.95 -34.82
N VAL A 161 4.98 14.44 -35.93
CA VAL A 161 5.96 13.36 -35.97
C VAL A 161 7.22 13.85 -36.63
N TYR A 162 8.34 13.80 -35.92
CA TYR A 162 9.67 14.13 -36.41
C TYR A 162 10.50 12.87 -36.55
N GLU A 163 11.13 12.69 -37.71
CA GLU A 163 11.98 11.53 -37.99
C GLU A 163 13.44 11.93 -38.02
N LEU A 164 14.27 11.17 -37.32
CA LEU A 164 15.71 11.32 -37.38
C LEU A 164 16.24 10.81 -38.72
N LEU A 165 16.91 11.67 -39.48
CA LEU A 165 17.51 11.31 -40.77
C LEU A 165 18.96 10.87 -40.65
N ASP A 166 19.77 11.62 -39.88
CA ASP A 166 21.20 11.37 -39.68
C ASP A 166 21.75 12.21 -38.50
N GLU A 167 22.68 11.65 -37.73
CA GLU A 167 23.31 12.14 -36.49
C GLU A 167 22.36 12.85 -35.49
N PHE A 168 21.80 14.02 -35.78
CA PHE A 168 20.70 14.67 -35.04
C PHE A 168 19.88 15.64 -35.93
N ASN A 169 19.73 15.31 -37.21
CA ASN A 169 18.98 16.08 -38.19
C ASN A 169 17.56 15.51 -38.33
N PHE A 170 16.57 16.26 -37.86
CA PHE A 170 15.18 15.85 -37.85
C PHE A 170 14.40 16.50 -38.99
N ARG A 171 13.52 15.72 -39.62
CA ARG A 171 12.47 16.25 -40.52
C ARG A 171 11.10 16.07 -39.89
N GLN A 172 10.20 17.02 -40.09
CA GLN A 172 8.78 16.78 -39.85
C GLN A 172 8.26 15.80 -40.90
N LYS A 173 7.92 14.59 -40.49
CA LYS A 173 7.44 13.50 -41.35
C LYS A 173 5.94 13.60 -41.59
N TRP A 174 5.18 13.92 -40.53
CA TRP A 174 3.73 13.95 -40.56
C TRP A 174 3.18 14.88 -39.47
N HIS A 175 1.99 15.43 -39.69
CA HIS A 175 1.24 16.14 -38.66
C HIS A 175 -0.27 16.12 -38.94
N ILE A 176 -1.07 16.31 -37.90
CA ILE A 176 -2.53 16.48 -38.00
C ILE A 176 -3.04 17.39 -36.87
N LYS A 177 -4.07 18.21 -37.17
CA LYS A 177 -4.86 18.89 -36.15
C LYS A 177 -5.99 17.98 -35.68
N MET A 178 -5.96 17.59 -34.42
CA MET A 178 -7.01 16.79 -33.81
C MET A 178 -8.09 17.66 -33.18
N ASP A 179 -9.28 17.07 -33.04
CA ASP A 179 -10.34 17.59 -32.19
C ASP A 179 -10.17 17.00 -30.77
N ILE A 180 -8.97 17.19 -30.22
CA ILE A 180 -8.52 16.78 -28.89
C ILE A 180 -7.62 17.92 -28.42
N GLU A 181 -8.12 18.74 -27.51
CA GLU A 181 -7.31 19.75 -26.84
C GLU A 181 -6.52 19.07 -25.73
N ASP A 182 -5.42 19.69 -25.29
CA ASP A 182 -4.80 19.30 -24.03
C ASP A 182 -4.41 17.79 -24.06
N ALA A 183 -3.75 17.36 -25.15
CA ALA A 183 -3.38 15.96 -25.39
C ALA A 183 -2.21 15.51 -24.48
N TYR A 184 -2.52 15.33 -23.20
CA TYR A 184 -1.59 15.05 -22.10
C TYR A 184 -1.08 13.62 -22.00
N GLN A 185 -1.56 12.72 -22.85
CA GLN A 185 -1.22 11.30 -22.72
C GLN A 185 -0.83 10.71 -24.05
N LEU A 186 0.41 10.25 -24.13
CA LEU A 186 0.95 9.45 -25.22
C LEU A 186 1.46 8.11 -24.67
N ALA A 187 1.12 7.01 -25.35
CA ALA A 187 1.87 5.76 -25.23
C ALA A 187 2.10 5.16 -26.59
N VAL A 188 3.08 4.27 -26.61
CA VAL A 188 3.52 3.50 -27.76
C VAL A 188 3.62 2.04 -27.37
N GLY A 189 3.29 1.15 -28.30
CA GLY A 189 3.43 -0.30 -28.15
C GLY A 189 2.81 -1.04 -29.33
N ASP A 190 3.21 -2.28 -29.55
CA ASP A 190 2.65 -3.13 -30.61
C ASP A 190 1.25 -3.63 -30.20
N LEU A 191 0.24 -2.76 -30.28
CA LEU A 191 -1.12 -3.08 -29.85
C LEU A 191 -1.70 -4.25 -30.64
N THR A 192 -1.37 -4.32 -31.94
CA THR A 192 -1.95 -5.30 -32.87
C THR A 192 -1.16 -6.59 -33.02
N GLY A 193 -0.01 -6.72 -32.36
CA GLY A 193 0.85 -7.91 -32.41
C GLY A 193 1.52 -8.13 -33.78
N ASP A 194 1.60 -7.11 -34.63
CA ASP A 194 2.11 -7.20 -36.00
C ASP A 194 3.61 -6.86 -36.13
N GLY A 195 4.23 -6.44 -35.03
CA GLY A 195 5.62 -6.02 -34.93
C GLY A 195 5.86 -4.55 -35.24
N THR A 196 4.81 -3.79 -35.61
CA THR A 196 4.86 -2.34 -35.84
C THR A 196 4.20 -1.63 -34.66
N PRO A 197 4.88 -0.69 -33.98
CA PRO A 197 4.27 0.00 -32.85
C PRO A 197 3.09 0.88 -33.27
N GLU A 198 1.96 0.69 -32.61
CA GLU A 198 0.88 1.67 -32.54
C GLU A 198 1.21 2.75 -31.50
N PHE A 199 0.52 3.88 -31.61
CA PHE A 199 0.52 4.89 -30.56
C PHE A 199 -0.87 5.41 -30.25
N VAL A 200 -1.07 5.86 -29.01
CA VAL A 200 -2.35 6.35 -28.51
C VAL A 200 -2.20 7.77 -28.04
N VAL A 201 -3.14 8.63 -28.41
CA VAL A 201 -3.24 9.99 -27.91
C VAL A 201 -4.50 10.15 -27.08
N GLY A 202 -4.36 10.65 -25.86
CA GLY A 202 -5.45 10.95 -24.93
C GLY A 202 -5.48 12.42 -24.54
N GLY A 203 -6.64 13.05 -24.62
CA GLY A 203 -6.82 14.45 -24.19
C GLY A 203 -8.28 14.84 -23.92
N GLU A 204 -8.50 16.13 -23.72
CA GLU A 204 -9.82 16.71 -23.46
C GLU A 204 -10.55 16.98 -24.77
N VAL A 205 -11.84 16.62 -24.82
CA VAL A 205 -12.76 17.18 -25.78
C VAL A 205 -13.81 17.98 -25.03
N ASN A 206 -13.83 19.29 -25.31
CA ASN A 206 -14.79 20.22 -24.77
C ASN A 206 -15.66 20.82 -25.89
N GLU A 207 -16.83 21.31 -25.52
CA GLU A 207 -17.80 21.90 -26.46
C GLU A 207 -18.18 23.29 -25.95
N PRO A 208 -17.34 24.32 -26.17
CA PRO A 208 -17.48 25.61 -25.51
C PRO A 208 -18.77 26.32 -25.95
N TYR A 209 -19.29 26.01 -27.14
CA TYR A 209 -20.54 26.53 -27.67
C TYR A 209 -21.78 25.72 -27.25
N LEU A 210 -21.59 24.54 -26.65
CA LEU A 210 -22.66 23.66 -26.15
C LEU A 210 -22.36 23.25 -24.70
N PRO A 211 -22.41 24.17 -23.72
CA PRO A 211 -21.97 23.94 -22.34
C PRO A 211 -22.80 22.87 -21.58
N SER A 212 -23.89 22.38 -22.17
CA SER A 212 -24.64 21.21 -21.66
C SER A 212 -23.92 19.88 -21.90
N ILE A 213 -22.94 19.85 -22.81
CA ILE A 213 -22.10 18.68 -23.07
C ILE A 213 -20.90 18.77 -22.12
N ALA A 214 -20.78 17.78 -21.23
CA ALA A 214 -19.67 17.72 -20.30
C ALA A 214 -18.36 17.42 -21.05
N SER A 215 -17.26 18.04 -20.60
CA SER A 215 -15.92 17.66 -21.05
C SER A 215 -15.71 16.17 -20.83
N ARG A 216 -15.12 15.53 -21.84
CA ARG A 216 -14.86 14.09 -21.87
C ARG A 216 -13.43 13.83 -22.31
N TRP A 217 -12.89 12.71 -21.87
CA TRP A 217 -11.69 12.17 -22.47
C TRP A 217 -12.01 11.68 -23.88
N LYS A 218 -11.05 11.84 -24.80
CA LYS A 218 -11.01 11.09 -26.04
C LYS A 218 -9.63 10.48 -26.20
N PHE A 219 -9.63 9.18 -26.46
CA PHE A 219 -8.46 8.39 -26.80
C PHE A 219 -8.55 8.02 -28.27
N GLN A 220 -7.44 8.16 -28.98
CA GLN A 220 -7.34 7.86 -30.41
C GLN A 220 -6.06 7.06 -30.65
N VAL A 221 -6.22 5.83 -31.17
CA VAL A 221 -5.11 4.96 -31.55
C VAL A 221 -4.79 5.17 -33.03
N PHE A 222 -3.50 5.25 -33.34
CA PHE A 222 -2.95 5.35 -34.68
C PHE A 222 -2.01 4.20 -34.98
N THR A 223 -2.04 3.75 -36.23
CA THR A 223 -1.08 2.79 -36.79
C THR A 223 -0.31 3.44 -37.95
N ALA A 224 0.90 2.96 -38.19
CA ALA A 224 1.69 3.37 -39.33
C ALA A 224 1.10 2.86 -40.66
N THR A 225 1.35 3.65 -41.68
CA THR A 225 1.09 3.35 -43.08
C THR A 225 2.29 3.84 -43.89
N LEU A 226 2.33 3.58 -45.20
CA LEU A 226 3.46 3.95 -46.04
C LEU A 226 3.81 5.47 -45.95
N GLY A 227 4.78 5.80 -45.08
CA GLY A 227 5.23 7.15 -44.77
C GLY A 227 4.26 8.06 -44.02
N ASN A 228 3.16 7.55 -43.45
CA ASN A 228 2.13 8.34 -42.75
C ASN A 228 1.48 7.55 -41.62
N TYR A 229 0.56 8.16 -40.88
CA TYR A 229 -0.21 7.51 -39.82
C TYR A 229 -1.71 7.67 -40.05
N ARG A 230 -2.50 6.67 -39.64
CA ARG A 230 -3.97 6.72 -39.71
C ARG A 230 -4.60 6.24 -38.40
N PRO A 231 -5.77 6.81 -38.02
CA PRO A 231 -6.52 6.31 -36.87
C PRO A 231 -7.08 4.91 -37.15
N ILE A 232 -7.06 4.03 -36.15
CA ILE A 232 -7.68 2.69 -36.20
C ILE A 232 -8.79 2.51 -35.16
N TRP A 233 -8.72 3.22 -34.04
CA TRP A 233 -9.67 3.10 -32.94
C TRP A 233 -9.82 4.41 -32.17
N SER A 234 -11.01 4.67 -31.62
CA SER A 234 -11.22 5.77 -30.68
C SER A 234 -12.26 5.45 -29.62
N GLN A 235 -12.10 6.06 -28.45
CA GLN A 235 -13.01 5.93 -27.32
C GLN A 235 -13.15 7.25 -26.58
N GLU A 236 -14.38 7.61 -26.24
CA GLU A 236 -14.66 8.75 -25.38
C GLU A 236 -15.10 8.28 -23.99
N ILE A 237 -14.58 8.90 -22.93
CA ILE A 237 -14.86 8.49 -21.54
C ILE A 237 -15.24 9.70 -20.68
N LEU A 238 -16.29 9.54 -19.87
CA LEU A 238 -16.80 10.56 -18.95
C LEU A 238 -16.62 10.14 -17.48
N PRO A 239 -16.39 11.09 -16.56
CA PRO A 239 -16.14 12.52 -16.81
C PRO A 239 -14.65 12.78 -17.16
N TYR A 240 -14.36 13.88 -17.85
CA TYR A 240 -12.99 14.38 -17.90
C TYR A 240 -12.54 14.85 -16.52
N ARG A 241 -11.34 14.45 -16.13
CA ARG A 241 -10.60 14.94 -14.96
C ARG A 241 -9.16 15.11 -15.38
N ARG A 242 -8.58 16.28 -15.19
CA ARG A 242 -7.20 16.57 -15.61
C ARG A 242 -6.13 15.70 -14.91
N ASN A 243 -6.33 15.35 -13.64
CA ASN A 243 -5.28 14.74 -12.81
C ASN A 243 -5.54 13.26 -12.46
N GLY A 244 -4.46 12.49 -12.33
CA GLY A 244 -4.48 11.11 -11.82
C GLY A 244 -4.87 10.08 -12.88
N ASN A 245 -4.49 10.36 -14.13
CA ASN A 245 -4.77 9.55 -15.31
C ASN A 245 -3.45 9.03 -15.87
N SER A 246 -3.49 7.92 -16.59
CA SER A 246 -2.34 7.36 -17.29
C SER A 246 -2.82 6.41 -18.38
N LEU A 247 -1.97 6.04 -19.33
CA LEU A 247 -2.26 5.02 -20.33
C LEU A 247 -0.99 4.25 -20.68
N THR A 248 -1.13 2.98 -21.06
CA THR A 248 -0.03 2.13 -21.54
C THR A 248 -0.57 1.04 -22.46
N ILE A 249 0.30 0.51 -23.33
CA ILE A 249 0.05 -0.69 -24.13
C ILE A 249 0.91 -1.82 -23.56
N SER A 250 0.30 -2.94 -23.21
CA SER A 250 1.02 -4.06 -22.58
C SER A 250 0.28 -5.37 -22.74
N ASN A 251 1.03 -6.47 -22.88
CA ASN A 251 0.48 -7.82 -22.86
C ASN A 251 0.09 -8.18 -21.41
N VAL A 252 -1.16 -7.96 -21.03
CA VAL A 252 -1.62 -8.21 -19.66
C VAL A 252 -2.37 -9.53 -19.55
N ASP A 253 -2.95 -10.02 -20.65
CA ASP A 253 -3.73 -11.26 -20.64
C ASP A 253 -3.01 -12.50 -21.21
N GLY A 254 -1.79 -12.32 -21.72
CA GLY A 254 -0.88 -13.38 -22.14
C GLY A 254 -1.08 -13.90 -23.55
N ASP A 255 -1.82 -13.19 -24.41
CA ASP A 255 -1.99 -13.56 -25.80
C ASP A 255 -0.88 -12.98 -26.72
N MET A 256 -1.05 -12.98 -28.05
CA MET A 256 -0.02 -12.46 -28.98
C MET A 256 -0.16 -10.96 -29.25
N ASP A 257 -1.37 -10.44 -29.02
CA ASP A 257 -1.70 -9.05 -29.17
C ASP A 257 -1.46 -8.37 -27.80
N ASN A 258 -1.43 -7.04 -27.77
CA ASN A 258 -1.30 -6.31 -26.52
C ASN A 258 -2.62 -5.59 -26.21
N GLU A 259 -2.82 -5.26 -24.94
CA GLU A 259 -4.01 -4.52 -24.52
C GLU A 259 -3.69 -3.05 -24.30
N LEU A 260 -4.69 -2.21 -24.56
CA LEU A 260 -4.68 -0.81 -24.19
C LEU A 260 -5.26 -0.64 -22.78
N VAL A 261 -4.39 -0.28 -21.84
CA VAL A 261 -4.74 0.02 -20.45
C VAL A 261 -4.90 1.53 -20.29
N ILE A 262 -6.11 1.99 -19.96
CA ILE A 262 -6.45 3.40 -19.77
C ILE A 262 -6.90 3.65 -18.35
N ILE A 263 -6.26 4.60 -17.67
CA ILE A 263 -6.75 5.20 -16.44
C ILE A 263 -7.34 6.57 -16.76
N ALA A 264 -8.65 6.62 -16.87
CA ALA A 264 -9.44 7.85 -16.93
C ALA A 264 -10.15 8.02 -15.59
N ASN A 265 -9.48 8.71 -14.64
CA ASN A 265 -9.85 8.74 -13.23
C ASN A 265 -11.35 9.06 -13.02
N PRO A 266 -12.10 8.24 -12.25
CA PRO A 266 -11.62 7.16 -11.39
C PRO A 266 -11.60 5.77 -12.05
N GLY A 267 -11.83 5.64 -13.35
CA GLY A 267 -11.88 4.35 -14.03
C GLY A 267 -10.51 3.88 -14.53
N LEU A 268 -10.25 2.59 -14.36
CA LEU A 268 -9.23 1.80 -15.06
C LEU A 268 -9.99 0.91 -16.06
N TYR A 269 -9.63 1.00 -17.33
CA TYR A 269 -10.23 0.29 -18.44
C TYR A 269 -9.13 -0.51 -19.14
N ILE A 270 -9.48 -1.70 -19.60
CA ILE A 270 -8.62 -2.51 -20.45
C ILE A 270 -9.41 -2.82 -21.72
N PHE A 271 -8.82 -2.50 -22.86
CA PHE A 271 -9.36 -2.76 -24.18
C PHE A 271 -8.43 -3.70 -24.93
N ASP A 272 -9.02 -4.60 -25.71
CA ASP A 272 -8.26 -5.42 -26.65
C ASP A 272 -7.85 -4.61 -27.91
N GLN A 273 -7.12 -5.26 -28.81
CA GLN A 273 -6.65 -4.72 -30.09
C GLN A 273 -7.77 -4.31 -31.06
N ASP A 274 -8.93 -4.94 -30.97
CA ASP A 274 -10.12 -4.61 -31.76
C ASP A 274 -10.90 -3.43 -31.14
N GLY A 275 -10.58 -3.07 -29.90
CA GLY A 275 -11.18 -1.97 -29.18
C GLY A 275 -12.35 -2.34 -28.29
N ASP A 276 -12.58 -3.63 -28.08
CA ASP A 276 -13.60 -4.14 -27.18
C ASP A 276 -13.11 -4.04 -25.73
N SER A 277 -13.97 -3.54 -24.84
CA SER A 277 -13.64 -3.47 -23.41
C SER A 277 -13.67 -4.87 -22.81
N ILE A 278 -12.50 -5.35 -22.38
CA ILE A 278 -12.37 -6.65 -21.72
C ILE A 278 -12.52 -6.53 -20.21
N TRP A 279 -12.17 -5.38 -19.63
CA TRP A 279 -12.28 -5.16 -18.18
C TRP A 279 -12.43 -3.69 -17.77
N TYR A 280 -13.00 -3.49 -16.58
CA TYR A 280 -13.18 -2.19 -15.94
C TYR A 280 -13.15 -2.30 -14.41
N HIS A 281 -12.52 -1.32 -13.76
CA HIS A 281 -12.53 -1.16 -12.31
C HIS A 281 -12.33 0.29 -11.88
N SER A 282 -12.76 0.63 -10.66
CA SER A 282 -12.53 1.96 -10.09
C SER A 282 -11.22 1.98 -9.30
N VAL A 283 -10.35 2.95 -9.58
CA VAL A 283 -9.02 3.11 -8.96
C VAL A 283 -8.87 4.50 -8.33
N ALA A 284 -7.86 4.64 -7.45
CA ALA A 284 -7.48 5.96 -6.96
C ALA A 284 -6.73 6.75 -8.06
N GLN A 285 -6.40 8.02 -7.78
CA GLN A 285 -5.59 8.81 -8.70
C GLN A 285 -4.25 8.13 -8.95
N THR A 286 -4.02 7.73 -10.20
CA THR A 286 -2.84 7.00 -10.63
C THR A 286 -2.22 7.76 -11.79
N PRO A 287 -1.32 8.73 -11.51
CA PRO A 287 -0.70 9.56 -12.54
C PRO A 287 0.22 8.80 -13.49
N GLN A 288 0.64 7.59 -13.11
CA GLN A 288 1.47 6.70 -13.91
C GLN A 288 1.07 5.26 -13.60
N VAL A 289 0.52 4.57 -14.59
CA VAL A 289 0.31 3.12 -14.52
C VAL A 289 1.64 2.44 -14.85
N ILE A 290 1.95 1.36 -14.16
CA ILE A 290 3.12 0.53 -14.45
C ILE A 290 2.61 -0.86 -14.80
N THR A 291 3.19 -1.46 -15.83
CA THR A 291 2.94 -2.86 -16.17
C THR A 291 4.24 -3.62 -16.29
N GLY A 292 4.26 -4.86 -15.80
CA GLY A 292 5.41 -5.75 -15.93
C GLY A 292 5.20 -7.05 -15.16
N ASP A 293 5.87 -8.10 -15.58
CA ASP A 293 5.93 -9.42 -14.94
C ASP A 293 6.93 -9.39 -13.76
N ILE A 294 6.48 -8.85 -12.62
CA ILE A 294 7.32 -8.71 -11.43
C ILE A 294 7.39 -10.03 -10.66
N ASP A 295 6.33 -10.85 -10.72
CA ASP A 295 6.32 -12.15 -10.03
C ASP A 295 6.94 -13.31 -10.85
N HIS A 296 7.36 -13.01 -12.09
CA HIS A 296 8.04 -13.90 -13.02
C HIS A 296 7.22 -15.12 -13.45
N ASN A 297 5.91 -14.96 -13.59
CA ASN A 297 5.02 -15.99 -14.07
C ASN A 297 4.75 -15.95 -15.59
N GLY A 298 5.23 -14.90 -16.26
CA GLY A 298 5.10 -14.69 -17.70
C GLY A 298 3.89 -13.86 -18.14
N LEU A 299 3.13 -13.28 -17.20
CA LEU A 299 2.06 -12.32 -17.45
C LEU A 299 2.42 -10.97 -16.83
N ASN A 300 2.07 -9.86 -17.50
CA ASN A 300 2.32 -8.56 -16.91
C ASN A 300 1.21 -8.20 -15.90
N GLU A 301 1.61 -7.85 -14.68
CA GLU A 301 0.72 -7.21 -13.72
C GLU A 301 0.44 -5.75 -14.09
N ILE A 302 -0.68 -5.21 -13.62
CA ILE A 302 -1.05 -3.79 -13.73
C ILE A 302 -1.03 -3.15 -12.34
N TYR A 303 -0.06 -2.26 -12.11
CA TYR A 303 0.13 -1.55 -10.85
C TYR A 303 -0.56 -0.19 -10.85
N VAL A 304 -1.41 0.04 -9.87
CA VAL A 304 -2.16 1.29 -9.69
C VAL A 304 -2.22 1.73 -8.24
N ASN A 305 -2.52 3.01 -8.02
CA ASN A 305 -2.64 3.55 -6.67
C ASN A 305 -3.99 3.16 -6.03
N SER A 306 -3.94 2.98 -4.71
CA SER A 306 -5.08 2.82 -3.80
C SER A 306 -5.02 3.85 -2.66
N GLN A 307 -5.96 3.78 -1.70
CA GLN A 307 -5.93 4.67 -0.53
C GLN A 307 -4.80 4.36 0.45
N SER A 308 -4.29 3.13 0.47
CA SER A 308 -3.31 2.68 1.45
C SER A 308 -1.91 2.43 0.85
N GLY A 309 -1.80 2.41 -0.47
CA GLY A 309 -0.53 2.18 -1.17
C GLY A 309 -0.73 1.82 -2.63
N LEU A 310 0.18 1.03 -3.17
CA LEU A 310 0.09 0.45 -4.51
C LEU A 310 -0.71 -0.85 -4.45
N ILE A 311 -1.52 -1.15 -5.48
CA ILE A 311 -2.17 -2.45 -5.68
C ILE A 311 -1.87 -2.95 -7.10
N ALA A 312 -1.86 -4.27 -7.29
CA ALA A 312 -1.66 -4.90 -8.59
C ALA A 312 -2.85 -5.78 -8.96
N PHE A 313 -3.14 -5.78 -10.26
CA PHE A 313 -4.09 -6.69 -10.88
C PHE A 313 -3.36 -7.58 -11.87
N GLU A 314 -3.67 -8.87 -11.83
CA GLU A 314 -3.13 -9.87 -12.75
C GLU A 314 -4.23 -10.77 -13.32
N PHE A 315 -4.19 -11.06 -14.62
CA PHE A 315 -5.14 -11.95 -15.25
C PHE A 315 -4.84 -13.42 -14.91
N THR A 316 -5.86 -14.13 -14.40
CA THR A 316 -5.65 -15.50 -13.86
C THR A 316 -5.71 -16.62 -14.88
N THR A 317 -6.01 -16.30 -16.12
CA THR A 317 -6.15 -17.23 -17.24
C THR A 317 -5.75 -16.52 -18.51
N ILE A 318 -4.98 -17.19 -19.36
CA ILE A 318 -4.83 -16.84 -20.77
C ILE A 318 -6.24 -16.66 -21.33
N ALA A 319 -6.59 -15.43 -21.73
CA ALA A 319 -7.90 -15.16 -22.28
C ALA A 319 -8.01 -15.90 -23.61
N SER A 320 -8.80 -16.98 -23.66
CA SER A 320 -9.33 -17.41 -24.96
C SER A 320 -10.35 -16.36 -25.38
N LYS A 321 -10.39 -15.97 -26.67
CA LYS A 321 -11.34 -15.02 -27.31
C LYS A 321 -12.85 -15.18 -26.99
N SER A 322 -13.24 -16.08 -26.08
CA SER A 322 -14.62 -16.42 -25.72
C SER A 322 -14.96 -16.36 -24.22
N SER A 323 -14.02 -16.01 -23.34
CA SER A 323 -14.27 -15.98 -21.88
C SER A 323 -13.70 -14.72 -21.25
N ASN A 324 -14.55 -13.90 -20.60
CA ASN A 324 -14.10 -12.75 -19.82
C ASN A 324 -13.09 -13.21 -18.75
N PRO A 325 -11.81 -12.83 -18.86
CA PRO A 325 -10.79 -13.28 -17.94
C PRO A 325 -11.02 -12.64 -16.56
N SER A 326 -10.76 -13.39 -15.48
CA SER A 326 -10.87 -12.87 -14.12
C SER A 326 -9.51 -12.34 -13.64
N LEU A 327 -9.47 -11.08 -13.19
CA LEU A 327 -8.31 -10.49 -12.52
C LEU A 327 -8.30 -10.92 -11.03
N LYS A 328 -7.15 -11.36 -10.53
CA LYS A 328 -6.91 -11.50 -9.09
C LYS A 328 -6.09 -10.30 -8.61
N PRO A 329 -6.38 -9.78 -7.40
CA PRO A 329 -5.41 -8.93 -6.70
C PRO A 329 -4.14 -9.75 -6.48
N VAL A 330 -3.01 -9.24 -6.95
CA VAL A 330 -1.70 -9.74 -6.53
C VAL A 330 -1.38 -9.04 -5.21
N PRO A 331 -1.17 -9.79 -4.11
CA PRO A 331 -0.80 -9.19 -2.84
C PRO A 331 0.42 -8.29 -3.01
N ILE A 332 0.27 -7.00 -2.68
CA ILE A 332 1.37 -6.04 -2.72
C ILE A 332 1.90 -5.88 -1.31
N GLY A 333 2.81 -6.76 -0.91
CA GLY A 333 3.44 -6.69 0.40
C GLY A 333 4.00 -8.03 0.83
N THR A 334 4.78 -8.02 1.91
CA THR A 334 4.95 -9.24 2.69
C THR A 334 3.63 -9.54 3.40
N PRO A 335 2.99 -10.68 3.13
CA PRO A 335 1.76 -11.06 3.81
C PRO A 335 1.91 -10.91 5.32
N PRO A 336 0.92 -10.36 6.05
CA PRO A 336 1.02 -10.20 7.49
C PRO A 336 1.31 -11.56 8.14
N LYS A 337 2.01 -11.54 9.27
CA LYS A 337 2.39 -12.74 10.02
C LYS A 337 1.87 -12.66 11.44
N MET A 338 1.33 -13.77 11.93
CA MET A 338 1.18 -13.93 13.37
C MET A 338 2.56 -14.23 13.96
N ILE A 339 3.06 -13.34 14.80
CA ILE A 339 4.36 -13.52 15.45
C ILE A 339 4.21 -14.31 16.75
N SER A 340 3.14 -14.05 17.50
CA SER A 340 2.90 -14.77 18.76
C SER A 340 1.42 -14.95 19.08
N ALA A 341 1.18 -15.93 19.94
CA ALA A 341 -0.07 -16.15 20.63
C ALA A 341 0.28 -16.47 22.07
N ASP A 342 -0.27 -15.72 23.02
CA ASP A 342 0.13 -15.78 24.42
C ASP A 342 -1.12 -15.91 25.30
N PHE A 343 -1.14 -16.90 26.20
CA PHE A 343 -2.18 -16.99 27.21
C PHE A 343 -1.98 -15.88 28.25
N ILE A 344 -3.00 -15.04 28.45
CA ILE A 344 -2.92 -13.88 29.34
C ILE A 344 -3.81 -14.00 30.59
N GLY A 345 -4.40 -15.18 30.83
CA GLY A 345 -5.29 -15.45 31.96
C GLY A 345 -6.78 -15.29 31.61
N PHE A 346 -7.68 -15.70 32.53
CA PHE A 346 -9.14 -15.51 32.42
C PHE A 346 -9.76 -15.97 31.08
N ASP A 347 -9.32 -17.13 30.58
CA ASP A 347 -9.74 -17.66 29.28
C ASP A 347 -9.42 -16.74 28.09
N GLN A 348 -8.38 -15.91 28.21
CA GLN A 348 -7.95 -14.99 27.15
C GLN A 348 -6.60 -15.35 26.55
N VAL A 349 -6.52 -15.12 25.24
CA VAL A 349 -5.30 -15.26 24.44
C VAL A 349 -5.04 -13.96 23.70
N ALA A 350 -3.83 -13.43 23.80
CA ALA A 350 -3.36 -12.32 22.99
C ALA A 350 -2.68 -12.87 21.74
N VAL A 351 -3.17 -12.50 20.56
CA VAL A 351 -2.52 -12.77 19.27
C VAL A 351 -1.86 -11.49 18.77
N ILE A 352 -0.59 -11.57 18.38
CA ILE A 352 0.25 -10.43 17.98
C ILE A 352 0.68 -10.59 16.52
N PHE A 353 0.56 -9.50 15.77
CA PHE A 353 0.92 -9.41 14.35
C PHE A 353 2.14 -8.51 14.14
N ASP A 354 2.86 -8.75 13.05
CA ASP A 354 4.02 -7.95 12.63
C ASP A 354 3.66 -6.59 12.01
N THR A 355 2.41 -6.42 11.58
CA THR A 355 1.87 -5.19 10.99
C THR A 355 0.48 -4.82 11.53
N HIS A 356 0.00 -3.64 11.14
CA HIS A 356 -1.34 -3.15 11.47
C HIS A 356 -2.40 -3.93 10.69
N MET A 357 -3.38 -4.48 11.40
CA MET A 357 -4.38 -5.35 10.81
C MET A 357 -5.66 -4.60 10.46
N GLY A 358 -6.34 -5.02 9.39
CA GLY A 358 -7.61 -4.47 8.96
C GLY A 358 -8.81 -5.04 9.70
N ASP A 359 -10.01 -4.67 9.27
CA ASP A 359 -11.21 -4.92 10.06
C ASP A 359 -11.58 -6.40 10.26
N SER A 360 -11.12 -7.24 9.34
CA SER A 360 -11.25 -8.70 9.39
C SER A 360 -10.69 -9.34 10.68
N MET A 361 -9.77 -8.66 11.38
CA MET A 361 -9.20 -9.08 12.67
C MET A 361 -10.25 -9.17 13.80
N SER A 362 -11.37 -8.44 13.71
CA SER A 362 -12.42 -8.50 14.75
C SER A 362 -13.45 -9.60 14.53
N ASP A 363 -13.38 -10.35 13.42
CA ASP A 363 -14.34 -11.40 13.15
C ASP A 363 -13.97 -12.69 13.88
N VAL A 364 -14.83 -13.10 14.82
CA VAL A 364 -14.66 -14.36 15.58
C VAL A 364 -14.63 -15.60 14.71
N GLN A 365 -15.19 -15.55 13.49
CA GLN A 365 -15.16 -16.68 12.55
C GLN A 365 -13.76 -16.94 12.00
N ASN A 366 -12.88 -15.95 12.05
CA ASN A 366 -11.54 -16.02 11.49
C ASN A 366 -10.52 -16.72 12.41
N TYR A 367 -10.89 -17.04 13.64
CA TYR A 367 -10.02 -17.68 14.63
C TYR A 367 -10.54 -19.06 15.01
N SER A 368 -9.67 -19.99 15.32
CA SER A 368 -10.05 -21.27 15.94
C SER A 368 -8.92 -21.82 16.79
N LEU A 369 -9.25 -22.32 17.97
CA LEU A 369 -8.31 -22.89 18.92
C LEU A 369 -8.40 -24.42 18.87
N HIS A 370 -7.26 -25.08 18.75
CA HIS A 370 -7.17 -26.53 18.66
C HIS A 370 -6.30 -27.11 19.78
N THR A 371 -6.58 -28.34 20.15
CA THR A 371 -5.75 -29.18 21.02
C THR A 371 -5.49 -30.51 20.33
N GLN A 372 -4.54 -31.31 20.83
CA GLN A 372 -4.32 -32.66 20.31
C GLN A 372 -5.55 -33.58 20.42
N GLU A 373 -6.47 -33.28 21.35
CA GLU A 373 -7.65 -34.11 21.65
C GLU A 373 -8.96 -33.57 21.06
N SER A 374 -9.00 -32.31 20.62
CA SER A 374 -10.20 -31.67 20.06
C SER A 374 -9.99 -31.20 18.62
N PRO A 375 -10.32 -32.04 17.61
CA PRO A 375 -10.20 -31.68 16.20
C PRO A 375 -11.27 -30.69 15.72
N LYS A 376 -12.33 -30.47 16.50
CA LYS A 376 -13.30 -29.39 16.23
C LYS A 376 -12.79 -28.13 16.93
N GLY A 377 -12.18 -27.24 16.17
CA GLY A 377 -11.61 -26.00 16.69
C GLY A 377 -12.64 -25.16 17.45
N ILE A 378 -12.24 -24.66 18.63
CA ILE A 378 -13.06 -23.84 19.53
C ILE A 378 -12.98 -22.38 19.06
N LYS A 379 -14.13 -21.72 18.93
CA LYS A 379 -14.21 -20.31 18.52
C LYS A 379 -14.14 -19.38 19.74
N PRO A 380 -13.50 -18.20 19.62
CA PRO A 380 -13.61 -17.16 20.63
C PRO A 380 -15.03 -16.59 20.67
N ARG A 381 -15.44 -16.05 21.82
CA ARG A 381 -16.71 -15.35 22.02
C ARG A 381 -16.63 -13.88 21.60
N THR A 382 -15.52 -13.24 21.91
CA THR A 382 -15.29 -11.82 21.64
C THR A 382 -13.84 -11.59 21.29
N ILE A 383 -13.60 -10.54 20.50
CA ILE A 383 -12.28 -10.03 20.14
C ILE A 383 -12.23 -8.56 20.47
N ILE A 384 -11.16 -8.12 21.14
CA ILE A 384 -10.87 -6.72 21.41
C ILE A 384 -9.52 -6.40 20.78
N ARG A 385 -9.45 -5.34 19.97
CA ARG A 385 -8.20 -4.84 19.41
C ARG A 385 -7.55 -3.84 20.35
N ASP A 386 -6.22 -3.74 20.28
CA ASP A 386 -5.50 -2.63 20.90
C ASP A 386 -5.56 -1.36 20.05
N GLN A 387 -5.12 -0.23 20.60
CA GLN A 387 -5.14 1.07 19.90
C GLN A 387 -4.19 1.15 18.71
N MET A 388 -3.30 0.16 18.54
CA MET A 388 -2.35 0.10 17.44
C MET A 388 -2.77 -0.95 16.40
N ASP A 389 -3.91 -1.61 16.51
CA ASP A 389 -4.39 -2.66 15.58
C ASP A 389 -3.37 -3.78 15.29
N ARG A 390 -2.41 -4.02 16.19
CA ARG A 390 -1.37 -5.06 16.07
C ARG A 390 -1.62 -6.24 16.99
N ARG A 391 -2.56 -6.11 17.93
CA ARG A 391 -2.86 -7.14 18.93
C ARG A 391 -4.36 -7.39 19.07
N ALA A 392 -4.75 -8.65 18.96
CA ALA A 392 -6.13 -9.13 19.20
C ALA A 392 -6.18 -9.87 20.53
N ILE A 393 -7.07 -9.44 21.44
CA ILE A 393 -7.38 -10.16 22.66
C ILE A 393 -8.65 -11.00 22.41
N LEU A 394 -8.44 -12.31 22.33
CA LEU A 394 -9.49 -13.31 22.12
C LEU A 394 -9.98 -13.81 23.48
N THR A 395 -11.29 -13.75 23.73
CA THR A 395 -11.88 -14.33 24.94
C THR A 395 -12.63 -15.62 24.57
N PHE A 396 -12.28 -16.74 25.19
CA PHE A 396 -12.89 -18.04 24.95
C PHE A 396 -13.97 -18.37 25.98
N PRO A 397 -14.80 -19.41 25.73
CA PRO A 397 -15.73 -19.91 26.74
C PRO A 397 -15.01 -20.28 28.05
N ALA A 398 -15.68 -20.05 29.19
CA ALA A 398 -15.10 -20.35 30.49
C ALA A 398 -14.72 -21.83 30.63
N GLY A 399 -13.52 -22.08 31.17
CA GLY A 399 -12.98 -23.44 31.35
C GLY A 399 -12.45 -24.07 30.05
N THR A 400 -12.14 -23.26 29.03
CA THR A 400 -11.51 -23.74 27.80
C THR A 400 -10.08 -24.19 28.05
N PHE A 401 -9.36 -23.51 28.95
CA PHE A 401 -7.94 -23.72 29.16
C PHE A 401 -7.66 -24.56 30.40
N MET A 402 -6.87 -25.60 30.20
CA MET A 402 -6.32 -26.45 31.24
C MET A 402 -4.83 -26.10 31.46
N PRO A 403 -4.35 -26.03 32.72
CA PRO A 403 -2.94 -25.79 33.02
C PRO A 403 -2.02 -26.82 32.38
N GLU A 404 -0.83 -26.38 31.98
CA GLU A 404 0.22 -27.22 31.37
C GLU A 404 -0.18 -27.89 30.04
N VAL A 405 -1.30 -27.50 29.45
CA VAL A 405 -1.73 -27.98 28.13
C VAL A 405 -1.28 -26.99 27.06
N THR A 406 -0.77 -27.54 25.96
CA THR A 406 -0.40 -26.80 24.76
C THR A 406 -1.58 -26.70 23.80
N TYR A 407 -1.85 -25.48 23.35
CA TYR A 407 -2.90 -25.15 22.39
C TYR A 407 -2.28 -24.56 21.12
N GLU A 408 -2.98 -24.74 20.00
CA GLU A 408 -2.63 -24.13 18.72
C GLU A 408 -3.77 -23.21 18.27
N ILE A 409 -3.47 -21.92 18.10
CA ILE A 409 -4.40 -20.97 17.48
C ILE A 409 -4.20 -21.03 15.96
N HIS A 410 -5.30 -21.17 15.23
CA HIS A 410 -5.34 -21.08 13.78
C HIS A 410 -6.14 -19.85 13.41
N ILE A 411 -5.66 -19.13 12.41
CA ILE A 411 -6.39 -18.03 11.81
C ILE A 411 -6.55 -18.20 10.31
N SER A 412 -7.64 -17.64 9.82
CA SER A 412 -8.00 -17.72 8.41
C SER A 412 -8.74 -16.46 8.02
N LYS A 413 -8.56 -16.02 6.77
CA LYS A 413 -9.30 -14.87 6.22
C LYS A 413 -9.12 -13.57 7.01
N ILE A 414 -7.94 -13.37 7.57
CA ILE A 414 -7.53 -12.09 8.16
C ILE A 414 -6.65 -11.36 7.15
N LYS A 415 -6.88 -10.05 7.06
CA LYS A 415 -6.19 -9.11 6.19
C LYS A 415 -5.60 -7.95 6.98
N ASP A 416 -4.52 -7.37 6.48
CA ASP A 416 -4.02 -6.09 6.96
C ASP A 416 -4.80 -4.89 6.38
N LEU A 417 -4.32 -3.68 6.63
CA LEU A 417 -4.90 -2.44 6.10
C LEU A 417 -4.76 -2.33 4.58
N ASP A 418 -3.76 -3.01 4.00
CA ASP A 418 -3.48 -3.07 2.57
C ASP A 418 -4.28 -4.18 1.86
N HIS A 419 -5.12 -4.90 2.61
CA HIS A 419 -5.99 -5.98 2.16
C HIS A 419 -5.27 -7.28 1.78
N ASP A 420 -4.01 -7.43 2.18
CA ASP A 420 -3.21 -8.65 2.00
C ASP A 420 -3.65 -9.73 2.98
N TRP A 421 -3.84 -10.95 2.48
CA TRP A 421 -4.17 -12.08 3.34
C TRP A 421 -2.97 -12.50 4.19
N ILE A 422 -3.22 -12.98 5.40
CA ILE A 422 -2.16 -13.54 6.24
C ILE A 422 -1.36 -14.65 5.54
N ASP A 423 -0.04 -14.65 5.74
CA ASP A 423 0.86 -15.72 5.29
C ASP A 423 0.36 -17.08 5.80
N PRO A 424 0.02 -18.04 4.91
CA PRO A 424 -0.40 -19.38 5.32
C PRO A 424 0.61 -20.10 6.21
N LYS A 425 1.92 -19.79 6.09
CA LYS A 425 2.98 -20.36 6.94
C LYS A 425 2.97 -19.79 8.36
N HIS A 426 2.45 -18.60 8.54
CA HIS A 426 2.33 -17.90 9.83
C HIS A 426 0.88 -17.74 10.29
N ALA A 427 -0.04 -18.53 9.73
CA ALA A 427 -1.45 -18.55 10.12
C ALA A 427 -1.73 -19.40 11.37
N LYS A 428 -0.67 -19.95 11.99
CA LYS A 428 -0.77 -20.81 13.16
C LYS A 428 0.31 -20.45 14.18
N GLN A 429 -0.07 -20.49 15.45
CA GLN A 429 0.87 -20.31 16.54
C GLN A 429 0.52 -21.20 17.72
N VAL A 430 1.56 -21.68 18.41
CA VAL A 430 1.43 -22.56 19.56
C VAL A 430 1.76 -21.81 20.84
N PHE A 431 1.00 -22.09 21.89
CA PHE A 431 1.28 -21.60 23.24
C PHE A 431 0.92 -22.64 24.29
N THR A 432 1.55 -22.53 25.45
CA THR A 432 1.31 -23.43 26.58
C THR A 432 0.73 -22.63 27.73
N VAL A 433 -0.38 -23.12 28.29
CA VAL A 433 -0.97 -22.52 29.49
C VAL A 433 0.00 -22.79 30.64
N PRO A 434 0.42 -21.76 31.39
CA PRO A 434 1.33 -21.95 32.51
C PRO A 434 0.71 -22.88 33.56
N PRO A 435 1.53 -23.56 34.38
CA PRO A 435 1.01 -24.32 35.50
C PRO A 435 0.18 -23.40 36.41
N THR A 436 -0.87 -23.94 37.01
CA THR A 436 -1.57 -23.27 38.09
C THR A 436 -0.53 -22.85 39.13
N PRO A 437 -0.46 -21.56 39.51
CA PRO A 437 0.41 -21.12 40.58
C PRO A 437 0.23 -22.03 41.80
N ASP A 438 1.33 -22.33 42.50
CA ASP A 438 1.29 -23.10 43.74
C ASP A 438 0.18 -22.51 44.64
N PRO A 439 -0.77 -23.33 45.15
CA PRO A 439 -1.83 -22.81 45.98
C PRO A 439 -1.21 -22.09 47.16
N ILE A 440 -1.69 -20.88 47.42
CA ILE A 440 -1.10 -20.02 48.44
C ILE A 440 -1.32 -20.68 49.80
N LYS A 441 -0.23 -21.07 50.45
CA LYS A 441 -0.28 -21.98 51.62
C LYS A 441 -0.38 -21.24 52.95
N ASN A 442 -0.17 -19.93 52.96
CA ASN A 442 -0.12 -19.12 54.17
C ASN A 442 -0.55 -17.66 53.92
N LEU A 443 -0.62 -16.88 55.00
CA LEU A 443 -1.05 -15.48 54.94
C LEU A 443 0.12 -14.50 54.73
N ASP A 444 1.37 -14.97 54.62
CA ASP A 444 2.55 -14.10 54.65
C ASP A 444 2.59 -13.19 53.41
N GLN A 445 2.23 -13.74 52.25
CA GLN A 445 2.24 -13.05 50.96
C GLN A 445 1.02 -12.17 50.73
N VAL A 446 0.00 -12.23 51.59
CA VAL A 446 -1.24 -11.46 51.40
C VAL A 446 -0.94 -9.97 51.35
N ILE A 447 -1.40 -9.32 50.29
CA ILE A 447 -1.36 -7.87 50.13
C ILE A 447 -2.78 -7.34 49.94
N VAL A 448 -3.04 -6.13 50.42
CA VAL A 448 -4.37 -5.52 50.35
C VAL A 448 -4.24 -4.12 49.77
N TYR A 449 -4.88 -3.89 48.62
CA TYR A 449 -4.76 -2.64 47.86
C TYR A 449 -6.07 -2.29 47.14
N PRO A 450 -6.30 -1.03 46.78
CA PRO A 450 -5.53 0.14 47.20
C PRO A 450 -5.82 0.49 48.67
N ASN A 451 -4.80 0.98 49.38
CA ASN A 451 -4.94 1.44 50.75
C ASN A 451 -4.02 2.65 51.01
N PRO A 452 -4.54 3.89 51.12
CA PRO A 452 -5.97 4.24 51.17
C PRO A 452 -6.69 4.05 49.82
N ILE A 453 -7.98 3.69 49.87
CA ILE A 453 -8.85 3.71 48.69
C ILE A 453 -9.53 5.08 48.56
N ARG A 454 -9.55 5.62 47.33
CA ARG A 454 -10.24 6.86 46.95
C ARG A 454 -11.27 6.54 45.89
N SER A 455 -12.55 6.72 46.21
CA SER A 455 -13.66 6.27 45.35
C SER A 455 -13.82 7.12 44.07
N ASN A 456 -13.31 8.36 44.08
CA ASN A 456 -13.43 9.33 42.98
C ASN A 456 -12.20 9.37 42.05
N GLU A 457 -11.17 8.58 42.34
CA GLU A 457 -9.99 8.38 41.48
C GLU A 457 -10.07 6.98 40.83
N PHE A 458 -9.19 6.66 39.87
CA PHE A 458 -9.18 5.45 39.00
C PHE A 458 -9.31 4.05 39.67
N HIS A 459 -9.55 3.96 40.99
CA HIS A 459 -9.65 2.75 41.81
C HIS A 459 -10.96 1.95 41.71
N LYS A 460 -11.93 2.37 40.87
CA LYS A 460 -13.22 1.69 40.63
C LYS A 460 -14.04 1.31 41.89
N GLY A 461 -13.71 1.84 43.08
CA GLY A 461 -14.42 1.56 44.33
C GLY A 461 -14.26 0.13 44.87
N VAL A 462 -13.17 -0.56 44.56
CA VAL A 462 -12.92 -1.95 45.00
C VAL A 462 -11.59 -2.08 45.76
N ILE A 463 -11.61 -2.78 46.89
CA ILE A 463 -10.40 -3.25 47.59
C ILE A 463 -10.16 -4.70 47.22
N VAL A 464 -8.93 -4.98 46.79
CA VAL A 464 -8.45 -6.31 46.44
C VAL A 464 -7.60 -6.85 47.57
N PHE A 465 -7.97 -8.02 48.06
CA PHE A 465 -7.14 -8.87 48.89
C PHE A 465 -6.48 -9.89 47.96
N ASP A 466 -5.20 -9.69 47.70
CA ASP A 466 -4.41 -10.48 46.76
C ASP A 466 -3.46 -11.41 47.51
N PHE A 467 -3.07 -12.47 46.85
CA PHE A 467 -2.38 -13.61 47.44
C PHE A 467 -3.08 -14.22 48.68
N VAL A 468 -4.41 -14.36 48.68
CA VAL A 468 -5.18 -14.95 49.79
C VAL A 468 -5.47 -16.44 49.55
N PRO A 469 -5.14 -17.34 50.50
CA PRO A 469 -5.47 -18.76 50.39
C PRO A 469 -6.96 -19.04 50.22
N SER A 470 -7.30 -20.00 49.36
CA SER A 470 -8.66 -20.53 49.27
C SER A 470 -9.08 -21.18 50.59
N GLY A 471 -10.32 -20.95 51.03
CA GLY A 471 -10.85 -21.34 52.34
C GLY A 471 -10.53 -20.35 53.46
N ALA A 472 -9.87 -19.23 53.16
CA ALA A 472 -9.72 -18.14 54.12
C ALA A 472 -11.04 -17.38 54.31
N THR A 473 -11.25 -16.88 55.52
CA THR A 473 -12.35 -15.97 55.85
C THR A 473 -11.80 -14.58 56.10
N ILE A 474 -12.33 -13.58 55.39
CA ILE A 474 -11.96 -12.17 55.54
C ILE A 474 -13.10 -11.45 56.26
N GLU A 475 -12.84 -10.99 57.47
CA GLU A 475 -13.78 -10.21 58.27
C GLU A 475 -13.33 -8.75 58.31
N ILE A 476 -14.25 -7.82 58.09
CA ILE A 476 -13.98 -6.39 58.05
C ILE A 476 -14.77 -5.72 59.16
N TYR A 477 -14.11 -4.89 59.95
CA TYR A 477 -14.65 -4.22 61.12
C TYR A 477 -14.48 -2.72 61.03
N ASN A 478 -15.43 -1.97 61.58
CA ASN A 478 -15.25 -0.54 61.79
C ASN A 478 -14.43 -0.26 63.06
N VAL A 479 -14.06 1.01 63.32
CA VAL A 479 -13.27 1.40 64.51
C VAL A 479 -13.95 1.12 65.86
N LYS A 480 -15.27 0.88 65.87
CA LYS A 480 -16.01 0.50 67.08
C LYS A 480 -15.99 -1.02 67.33
N GLY A 481 -15.41 -1.80 66.41
CA GLY A 481 -15.36 -3.27 66.47
C GLY A 481 -16.61 -3.96 65.94
N GLU A 482 -17.51 -3.24 65.25
CA GLU A 482 -18.70 -3.82 64.64
C GLU A 482 -18.32 -4.47 63.31
N LEU A 483 -18.81 -5.70 63.07
CA LEU A 483 -18.59 -6.43 61.81
C LEU A 483 -19.34 -5.72 60.67
N VAL A 484 -18.60 -5.32 59.65
CA VAL A 484 -19.06 -4.62 58.46
C VAL A 484 -19.36 -5.63 57.34
N ASP A 485 -18.43 -6.54 57.09
CA ASP A 485 -18.59 -7.59 56.08
C ASP A 485 -17.78 -8.85 56.39
N ASN A 486 -18.19 -9.98 55.80
CA ASN A 486 -17.55 -11.28 55.93
C ASN A 486 -17.50 -11.96 54.55
N LEU A 487 -16.29 -12.12 54.01
CA LEU A 487 -16.04 -12.69 52.69
C LEU A 487 -15.38 -14.07 52.85
N GLN A 488 -15.95 -15.07 52.17
CA GLN A 488 -15.33 -16.39 52.03
C GLN A 488 -14.52 -16.42 50.73
N VAL A 489 -13.27 -16.88 50.82
CA VAL A 489 -12.40 -17.06 49.66
C VAL A 489 -12.63 -18.46 49.10
N GLU A 490 -13.24 -18.53 47.93
CA GLU A 490 -13.57 -19.76 47.21
C GLU A 490 -12.41 -20.19 46.32
N PRO A 491 -12.33 -21.47 45.90
CA PRO A 491 -11.32 -21.93 44.94
C PRO A 491 -11.33 -21.16 43.62
N SER A 492 -12.50 -20.66 43.20
CA SER A 492 -12.67 -19.87 41.98
C SER A 492 -12.12 -18.44 42.07
N ASP A 493 -11.76 -17.96 43.27
CA ASP A 493 -11.19 -16.62 43.45
C ASP A 493 -9.69 -16.58 43.09
N ASP A 494 -9.05 -17.73 42.86
CA ASP A 494 -7.65 -17.86 42.40
C ASP A 494 -6.63 -16.96 43.13
N GLY A 495 -6.70 -16.95 44.46
CA GLY A 495 -5.79 -16.14 45.28
C GLY A 495 -6.17 -14.66 45.40
N ARG A 496 -7.26 -14.20 44.78
CA ARG A 496 -7.67 -12.80 44.74
C ARG A 496 -9.14 -12.61 45.12
N LYS A 497 -9.39 -11.95 46.26
CA LYS A 497 -10.76 -11.62 46.71
C LYS A 497 -11.03 -10.12 46.63
N GLU A 498 -12.16 -9.76 46.04
CA GLU A 498 -12.59 -8.37 45.89
C GLU A 498 -13.67 -7.98 46.90
N TRP A 499 -13.55 -6.78 47.46
CA TRP A 499 -14.54 -6.16 48.34
C TRP A 499 -14.96 -4.79 47.79
N TYR A 500 -16.24 -4.67 47.44
CA TYR A 500 -16.82 -3.49 46.80
C TYR A 500 -17.31 -2.42 47.79
N LEU A 501 -16.69 -2.33 48.98
CA LEU A 501 -17.01 -1.35 50.02
C LEU A 501 -18.47 -1.36 50.50
N LEU A 502 -19.08 -2.55 50.52
CA LEU A 502 -20.44 -2.75 51.01
C LEU A 502 -20.43 -3.39 52.40
N SER A 503 -21.43 -3.08 53.21
CA SER A 503 -21.75 -3.80 54.44
C SER A 503 -22.72 -4.94 54.12
N GLY A 504 -22.35 -6.16 54.49
CA GLY A 504 -23.09 -7.39 54.20
C GLY A 504 -23.46 -7.55 52.72
N GLY A 505 -22.63 -7.01 51.82
CA GLY A 505 -22.86 -7.01 50.37
C GLY A 505 -24.05 -6.19 49.86
N ARG A 506 -24.67 -5.31 50.68
CA ARG A 506 -25.92 -4.62 50.31
C ARG A 506 -25.93 -3.11 50.47
N SER A 507 -25.24 -2.58 51.48
CA SER A 507 -25.33 -1.15 51.84
C SER A 507 -23.97 -0.48 51.76
N ASP A 508 -23.90 0.70 51.16
CA ASP A 508 -22.70 1.54 51.15
C ASP A 508 -22.19 1.84 52.56
N ILE A 509 -20.87 1.79 52.74
CA ILE A 509 -20.21 2.17 54.00
C ILE A 509 -19.70 3.61 53.96
N ALA A 510 -19.48 4.21 55.14
CA ALA A 510 -18.96 5.58 55.23
C ALA A 510 -17.44 5.64 54.99
N GLY A 511 -16.92 6.82 54.61
CA GLY A 511 -15.48 7.07 54.64
C GLY A 511 -14.93 6.98 56.07
N GLY A 512 -13.74 6.44 56.25
CA GLY A 512 -13.13 6.22 57.56
C GLY A 512 -12.08 5.13 57.58
N ILE A 513 -11.63 4.78 58.79
CA ILE A 513 -10.69 3.68 59.03
C ILE A 513 -11.46 2.40 59.34
N TYR A 514 -11.03 1.31 58.72
CA TYR A 514 -11.54 -0.04 58.95
C TYR A 514 -10.38 -0.97 59.31
N VAL A 515 -10.68 -2.08 59.95
CA VAL A 515 -9.71 -3.13 60.29
C VAL A 515 -10.18 -4.42 59.64
N TYR A 516 -9.31 -5.08 58.89
CA TYR A 516 -9.61 -6.42 58.38
C TYR A 516 -8.88 -7.48 59.21
N SER A 517 -9.47 -8.66 59.26
CA SER A 517 -8.89 -9.88 59.83
C SER A 517 -9.10 -11.01 58.84
N ILE A 518 -8.00 -11.61 58.39
CA ILE A 518 -8.00 -12.78 57.51
C ILE A 518 -7.64 -13.98 58.36
N GLN A 519 -8.56 -14.92 58.46
CA GLN A 519 -8.38 -16.17 59.17
C GLN A 519 -8.18 -17.30 58.15
N PHE A 520 -7.11 -18.07 58.31
CA PHE A 520 -6.87 -19.26 57.52
C PHE A 520 -6.24 -20.35 58.39
N MET A 521 -6.93 -21.48 58.54
CA MET A 521 -6.57 -22.53 59.50
C MET A 521 -6.29 -21.94 60.91
N ASN A 522 -5.10 -22.17 61.46
CA ASN A 522 -4.66 -21.67 62.77
C ASN A 522 -3.96 -20.31 62.71
N SER A 523 -3.89 -19.67 61.53
CA SER A 523 -3.19 -18.40 61.31
C SER A 523 -4.17 -17.25 61.11
N ARG A 524 -3.79 -16.07 61.60
CA ARG A 524 -4.55 -14.83 61.45
C ARG A 524 -3.64 -13.70 61.01
N LYS A 525 -4.07 -12.93 60.01
CA LYS A 525 -3.42 -11.68 59.58
C LYS A 525 -4.40 -10.53 59.67
N THR A 526 -3.99 -9.45 60.32
CA THR A 526 -4.82 -8.26 60.49
C THR A 526 -4.15 -7.05 59.88
N GLY A 527 -4.95 -6.14 59.33
CA GLY A 527 -4.47 -4.86 58.83
C GLY A 527 -5.52 -3.78 58.90
N LYS A 528 -5.16 -2.57 58.48
CA LYS A 528 -6.04 -1.41 58.48
C LYS A 528 -6.33 -0.98 57.06
N LEU A 529 -7.53 -0.48 56.80
CA LEU A 529 -7.94 0.13 55.54
C LEU A 529 -8.36 1.57 55.80
N ALA A 530 -7.98 2.47 54.92
CA ALA A 530 -8.46 3.84 54.94
C ALA A 530 -9.33 4.07 53.70
N ILE A 531 -10.60 4.42 53.93
CA ILE A 531 -11.57 4.73 52.87
C ILE A 531 -11.79 6.24 52.84
N ILE A 532 -11.49 6.84 51.70
CA ILE A 532 -11.67 8.27 51.45
C ILE A 532 -12.77 8.38 50.37
N LYS A 533 -13.92 8.95 50.75
CA LYS A 533 -15.05 9.23 49.86
C LYS A 533 -15.01 10.68 49.39
#